data_AF-A0A8J3IJT3-F1
#
_entry.id   AF-A0A8J3IJT3-F1
#
_cell.length_a   1.000
_cell.length_b   1.000
_cell.length_c   1.000
_cell.angle_alpha   90.00
_cell.angle_beta   90.00
_cell.angle_gamma   90.00
#
_symmetry.space_group_name_H-M   'P 1'
#
loop_
_entity.id
_entity.type
_entity.pdbx_description
1 polymer ?
#
loop_
_entity_poly.entity_id
_entity_poly.type
_entity_poly.pdbx_seq_one_letter_code
_entity_poly.pdbx_strand_id
1 'polypeptide(L)' 'MDNAKNPGLFYGAIAVAIVALLITIYYVIPGVNHVLVSGNPTAVHLKHVFLFAVLTVLGIIAALVTRPKAVAK' A
#
# COMPACT_ATOMS: atom_id res chain seq x y z
N MET A 1 -7.91 -24.60 8.70
CA MET A 1 -7.75 -23.69 7.56
C MET A 1 -6.35 -23.88 7.05
N ASP A 2 -6.20 -24.69 6.02
CA ASP A 2 -4.90 -25.00 5.47
C ASP A 2 -4.31 -23.72 4.89
N ASN A 3 -3.24 -23.23 5.51
CA ASN A 3 -2.44 -22.12 4.99
C ASN A 3 -1.89 -22.55 3.63
N ALA A 4 -2.68 -22.31 2.59
CA ALA A 4 -2.19 -22.38 1.22
C ALA A 4 -0.97 -21.47 1.17
N LYS A 5 0.19 -22.10 0.96
CA LYS A 5 1.43 -21.45 0.56
C LYS A 5 1.13 -20.74 -0.76
N ASN A 6 0.52 -19.56 -0.70
CA ASN A 6 0.17 -18.79 -1.88
C ASN A 6 1.21 -17.66 -2.02
N PRO A 7 2.39 -17.96 -2.58
CA PRO A 7 3.43 -16.97 -2.80
C PRO A 7 2.90 -15.80 -3.64
N GLY A 8 1.93 -16.04 -4.52
CA GLY A 8 1.26 -14.99 -5.29
C GLY A 8 0.58 -13.94 -4.39
N LEU A 9 -0.09 -14.37 -3.32
CA LEU A 9 -0.73 -13.45 -2.37
C LEU A 9 0.31 -12.66 -1.55
N PHE A 10 1.42 -13.29 -1.17
CA PHE A 10 2.53 -12.62 -0.48
C PHE A 10 3.17 -11.52 -1.34
N TYR A 11 3.59 -11.87 -2.57
CA TYR A 11 4.21 -10.91 -3.48
C TYR A 11 3.22 -9.85 -3.95
N GLY A 12 1.95 -10.22 -4.17
CA GLY A 12 0.88 -9.28 -4.50
C GLY A 12 0.64 -8.27 -3.38
N ALA A 13 0.57 -8.72 -2.12
CA ALA A 13 0.41 -7.84 -0.97
C ALA A 13 1.58 -6.86 -0.81
N ILE A 14 2.82 -7.31 -1.06
CA ILE A 14 4.01 -6.43 -1.08
C ILE A 14 3.90 -5.39 -2.19
N ALA A 15 3.57 -5.80 -3.42
CA ALA A 15 3.44 -4.87 -4.54
C ALA A 15 2.38 -3.80 -4.27
N VAL A 16 1.21 -4.20 -3.75
CA VAL A 16 0.14 -3.28 -3.35
C VAL A 16 0.61 -2.32 -2.24
N ALA A 17 1.31 -2.82 -1.22
CA ALA A 17 1.83 -1.99 -0.14
C ALA A 17 2.82 -0.92 -0.66
N ILE A 18 3.73 -1.29 -1.56
CA ILE A 18 4.69 -0.36 -2.15
C ILE A 18 3.96 0.71 -2.97
N VAL A 19 3.03 0.31 -3.84
CA VAL A 19 2.28 1.26 -4.67
C VAL A 19 1.45 2.21 -3.81
N ALA A 20 0.74 1.69 -2.80
CA ALA A 20 -0.03 2.52 -1.88
C ALA A 20 0.86 3.50 -1.09
N LEU A 21 2.06 3.08 -0.70
CA LEU A 21 3.03 3.95 -0.01
C LEU A 21 3.50 5.09 -0.92
N LEU A 22 3.84 4.78 -2.18
CA LEU A 22 4.24 5.79 -3.15
C LEU A 22 3.12 6.80 -3.41
N ILE A 23 1.88 6.34 -3.49
CA ILE A 23 0.72 7.22 -3.66
C ILE A 23 0.50 8.09 -2.42
N THR A 24 0.72 7.54 -1.22
CA THR A 24 0.67 8.32 0.04
C THR A 24 1.68 9.46 0.03
N ILE A 25 2.93 9.17 -0.38
CA ILE A 25 3.99 10.16 -0.51
C ILE A 25 3.62 11.20 -1.59
N TYR A 26 3.07 10.76 -2.71
CA TYR A 26 2.62 11.67 -3.76
C TYR A 26 1.63 12.70 -3.23
N TYR A 27 0.55 12.28 -2.55
CA TYR A 27 -0.50 13.20 -2.06
C TYR A 27 -0.13 14.04 -0.83
N VAL A 28 1.02 13.78 -0.19
CA VAL A 28 1.50 14.55 0.98
C VAL A 28 2.44 15.68 0.59
N ILE A 29 3.07 15.62 -0.59
CA ILE A 29 4.01 16.63 -1.06
C ILE A 29 3.23 17.82 -1.64
N PRO A 30 3.32 19.03 -1.06
CA PRO A 30 2.71 20.21 -1.68
C PRO A 30 3.49 20.65 -2.92
N GLY A 31 2.83 21.34 -3.85
CA GLY A 31 3.46 21.96 -5.01
C GLY A 31 3.64 21.03 -6.23
N VAL A 32 3.27 19.75 -6.13
CA VAL A 32 3.14 18.83 -7.27
C VAL A 32 1.69 18.74 -7.72
N ASN A 33 1.45 18.53 -9.01
CA ASN A 33 0.09 18.37 -9.53
C ASN A 33 -0.46 16.99 -9.18
N HIS A 34 -1.47 16.96 -8.31
CA HIS A 34 -2.20 15.77 -7.90
C HIS A 34 -3.33 15.43 -8.89
N VAL A 35 -3.41 14.17 -9.32
CA VAL A 35 -4.52 13.65 -10.13
C VAL A 35 -5.67 13.16 -9.25
N LEU A 36 -6.85 12.92 -9.81
CA LEU A 36 -8.01 12.32 -9.10
C LEU A 36 -8.45 13.08 -7.83
N VAL A 37 -8.30 14.41 -7.84
CA VAL A 37 -8.69 15.30 -6.74
C VAL A 37 -9.66 16.35 -7.24
N SER A 38 -10.56 16.76 -6.35
CA SER A 38 -11.42 17.93 -6.56
C SER A 38 -10.83 19.15 -5.85
N GLY A 39 -10.81 20.31 -6.51
CA GLY A 39 -10.33 21.57 -5.93
C GLY A 39 -8.91 21.91 -6.38
N ASN A 40 -8.09 22.51 -5.49
CA ASN A 40 -6.72 22.89 -5.81
C ASN A 40 -5.83 21.63 -5.96
N PRO A 41 -5.32 21.32 -7.16
CA PRO A 41 -4.55 20.09 -7.39
C PRO A 41 -3.12 20.15 -6.86
N THR A 42 -2.61 21.31 -6.42
CA THR A 42 -1.24 21.43 -5.88
C THR A 42 -1.18 21.44 -4.35
N ALA A 43 -2.34 21.36 -3.69
CA ALA A 43 -2.44 21.28 -2.24
C ALA A 43 -2.24 19.84 -1.75
N VAL A 44 -1.99 19.69 -0.45
CA VAL A 44 -1.98 18.36 0.21
C VAL A 44 -3.41 17.82 0.27
N HIS A 45 -3.59 16.54 -0.11
CA HIS A 45 -4.91 15.90 -0.11
C HIS A 45 -5.04 14.85 0.98
N LEU A 46 -5.26 15.32 2.23
CA LEU A 46 -5.27 14.47 3.42
C LEU A 46 -6.21 13.25 3.32
N LYS A 47 -7.37 13.37 2.67
CA LYS A 47 -8.28 12.22 2.48
C LYS A 47 -7.61 11.07 1.70
N HIS A 48 -6.88 11.39 0.63
CA HIS A 48 -6.13 10.40 -0.13
C HIS A 48 -4.92 9.90 0.65
N VAL A 49 -4.19 10.80 1.32
CA VAL A 49 -3.06 10.41 2.20
C VAL A 49 -3.51 9.38 3.23
N PHE A 50 -4.59 9.64 3.97
CA PHE A 50 -5.13 8.69 4.96
C PHE A 50 -5.59 7.38 4.32
N LEU A 51 -6.32 7.44 3.20
CA LEU A 51 -6.79 6.25 2.50
C LEU A 51 -5.63 5.33 2.08
N PHE A 52 -4.63 5.89 1.40
CA PHE A 52 -3.50 5.12 0.90
C PHE A 52 -2.52 4.71 2.02
N ALA A 53 -2.40 5.50 3.08
CA ALA A 53 -1.65 5.11 4.26
C ALA A 53 -2.27 3.88 4.94
N VAL A 54 -3.60 3.85 5.11
CA VAL A 54 -4.31 2.69 5.65
C VAL A 54 -4.15 1.48 4.74
N LEU A 55 -4.29 1.64 3.42
CA LEU A 55 -4.07 0.55 2.46
C LEU A 55 -2.64 0.01 2.51
N THR A 56 -1.65 0.87 2.73
CA THR A 56 -0.25 0.48 2.91
C THR A 56 -0.11 -0.43 4.13
N VAL A 57 -0.66 -0.03 5.27
CA VAL A 57 -0.63 -0.83 6.51
C VAL A 57 -1.33 -2.18 6.31
N LEU A 58 -2.50 -2.19 5.65
CA LEU A 58 -3.21 -3.43 5.35
C LEU A 58 -2.42 -4.35 4.41
N GLY A 59 -1.74 -3.80 3.40
CA GLY A 59 -0.85 -4.55 2.52
C GLY A 59 0.33 -5.18 3.27
N ILE A 60 0.93 -4.44 4.20
CA ILE A 60 1.99 -4.95 5.07
C ILE A 60 1.46 -6.11 5.93
N ILE A 61 0.30 -5.94 6.58
CA ILE A 61 -0.32 -6.99 7.39
C ILE A 61 -0.61 -8.24 6.54
N ALA A 62 -1.19 -8.05 5.35
CA ALA A 62 -1.46 -9.15 4.42
C ALA A 62 -0.17 -9.89 4.02
N ALA A 63 0.90 -9.17 3.70
CA ALA A 63 2.20 -9.76 3.39
C ALA A 63 2.77 -10.53 4.60
N LEU A 64 2.67 -9.99 5.81
CA LEU A 64 3.15 -10.67 7.02
C LEU A 64 2.39 -11.97 7.30
N VAL A 65 1.07 -11.98 7.14
CA VAL A 65 0.22 -13.16 7.39
C VAL A 65 0.39 -14.23 6.30
N THR A 66 0.70 -13.83 5.07
CA THR A 66 0.83 -14.74 3.91
C THR A 66 2.26 -15.13 3.59
N ARG A 67 3.22 -14.64 4.39
CA ARG A 67 4.65 -14.92 4.24
C ARG A 67 4.90 -16.44 4.20
N PRO A 68 5.59 -16.95 3.16
CA PRO A 68 6.01 -18.35 3.13
C PRO A 68 6.90 -18.66 4.33
N LYS A 69 6.57 -19.70 5.10
CA LYS A 69 7.45 -20.19 6.16
C LYS A 69 8.70 -20.79 5.53
N ALA A 70 9.88 -20.45 6.05
CA ALA A 70 11.12 -21.10 5.64
C ALA A 70 11.01 -22.61 5.94
N VAL A 71 11.39 -23.45 4.96
CA VAL A 71 11.57 -24.88 5.22
C VAL A 71 12.83 -24.99 6.09
N ALA A 72 12.66 -25.28 7.37
CA ALA A 72 13.78 -25.61 8.24
C ALA A 72 14.46 -26.86 7.67
N LYS A 73 15.75 -26.73 7.34
CA LYS A 73 16.60 -27.81 6.84
C LYS A 73 17.06 -28.67 8.01
#